data_AF-A0A530ACJ9-F1
#
_entry.id   AF-A0A530ACJ9-F1
#
_cell.length_a   1.000
_cell.length_b   1.000
_cell.length_c   1.000
_cell.angle_alpha   90.00
_cell.angle_beta   90.00
_cell.angle_gamma   90.00
#
_symmetry.space_group_name_H-M   'P 1'
#
loop_
_entity.id
_entity.type
_entity.pdbx_description
1 polymer ?
#
loop_
_entity_poly.entity_id
_entity_poly.type
_entity_poly.pdbx_seq_one_letter_code
_entity_poly.pdbx_strand_id
1 'polypeptide(L)' 'EARMDWLRGVVSKGRYLGFDLEVISAKEAAELMPLIDPSQFVGAVRNKEDGHLDPSGVTHAYAKAARKLGAEVERFTKV' A
#
# COMPACT_ATOMS: atom_id res chain seq x y z
N GLU A 1 1.26 -12.93 21.15
CA GLU A 1 -0.05 -13.49 20.75
C GLU A 1 -0.97 -12.42 20.14
N ALA A 2 -1.42 -11.41 20.89
CA ALA A 2 -2.36 -10.38 20.42
C ALA A 2 -1.99 -9.69 19.07
N ARG A 3 -0.70 -9.42 18.82
CA ARG A 3 -0.26 -8.83 17.54
C ARG A 3 -0.43 -9.78 16.35
N MET A 4 -0.18 -11.08 16.54
CA MET A 4 -0.38 -12.08 15.48
C MET A 4 -1.87 -12.27 15.17
N ASP A 5 -2.73 -12.25 16.19
CA ASP A 5 -4.18 -12.31 15.99
C ASP A 5 -4.69 -11.08 15.24
N TRP A 6 -4.14 -9.90 15.55
CA TRP A 6 -4.43 -8.69 14.79
C TRP A 6 -4.03 -8.83 13.31
N LEU A 7 -2.85 -9.37 12.99
CA LEU A 7 -2.42 -9.61 11.60
C LEU A 7 -3.35 -10.58 10.86
N ARG A 8 -3.79 -11.67 11.52
CA ARG A 8 -4.81 -12.58 10.97
C ARG A 8 -6.14 -11.87 10.72
N GLY A 9 -6.53 -10.95 11.59
CA GLY A 9 -7.70 -10.09 11.42
C GLY A 9 -7.59 -9.17 10.19
N VAL A 10 -6.40 -8.59 9.94
CA VAL A 10 -6.13 -7.79 8.74
C VAL A 10 -6.28 -8.64 7.48
N VAL A 11 -5.68 -9.83 7.44
CA VAL A 11 -5.82 -10.76 6.30
C VAL A 11 -7.27 -11.17 6.08
N SER A 12 -8.02 -11.44 7.15
CA SER A 12 -9.44 -11.79 7.06
C SER A 12 -10.28 -10.66 6.44
N LYS A 13 -10.01 -9.41 6.82
CA LYS A 13 -10.65 -8.22 6.22
C LYS A 13 -10.24 -8.04 4.77
N GLY A 14 -8.95 -8.23 4.45
CA GLY A 14 -8.44 -8.16 3.09
C GLY A 14 -9.15 -9.15 2.17
N ARG A 15 -9.28 -10.42 2.60
CA ARG A 15 -10.01 -11.45 1.85
C ARG A 15 -11.46 -11.07 1.58
N TYR A 16 -12.15 -10.49 2.58
CA TYR A 16 -13.52 -10.00 2.40
C TYR A 16 -13.61 -8.87 1.35
N LEU A 17 -12.58 -8.02 1.27
CA LEU A 17 -12.49 -6.92 0.31
C LEU A 17 -11.90 -7.33 -1.05
N GLY A 18 -11.54 -8.61 -1.25
CA GLY A 18 -10.95 -9.10 -2.49
C GLY A 18 -9.44 -8.88 -2.62
N PHE A 19 -8.75 -8.53 -1.55
CA PHE A 19 -7.29 -8.42 -1.53
C PHE A 19 -6.62 -9.77 -1.27
N ASP A 20 -5.55 -10.04 -2.02
CA ASP A 20 -4.65 -11.17 -1.79
C ASP A 20 -3.60 -10.79 -0.73
N LEU A 21 -3.93 -11.09 0.53
CA LEU A 21 -3.08 -10.86 1.69
C LEU A 21 -2.67 -12.19 2.33
N GLU A 22 -1.43 -12.29 2.77
CA GLU A 22 -0.89 -13.47 3.45
C GLU A 22 -0.16 -13.08 4.73
N VAL A 23 -0.35 -13.85 5.81
CA VAL A 23 0.50 -13.73 7.00
C VAL A 23 1.79 -14.50 6.75
N ILE A 24 2.93 -13.83 6.85
CA ILE A 24 4.26 -14.43 6.75
C ILE A 24 5.01 -14.32 8.08
N SER A 25 5.99 -15.20 8.27
CA SER A 25 6.90 -15.15 9.41
C SER A 25 7.83 -13.93 9.36
N ALA A 26 8.40 -13.56 10.51
CA ALA A 26 9.42 -12.52 10.57
C ALA A 26 10.67 -12.85 9.73
N LYS A 27 11.01 -14.14 9.62
CA LYS A 27 12.13 -14.61 8.79
C LYS A 27 11.85 -14.40 7.30
N GLU A 28 10.69 -14.82 6.82
CA GLU A 28 10.28 -14.58 5.42
C GLU A 28 10.21 -13.07 5.11
N ALA A 29 9.77 -12.25 6.08
CA ALA A 29 9.77 -10.80 5.93
C ALA A 29 11.20 -10.23 5.80
N ALA A 30 12.17 -10.76 6.56
CA ALA A 30 13.58 -10.37 6.46
C ALA A 30 14.24 -10.86 5.16
N GLU A 31 13.81 -12.00 4.61
CA GLU A 31 14.24 -12.46 3.27
C GLU A 31 13.77 -11.50 2.17
N LEU A 32 12.59 -10.89 2.33
CA LEU A 32 12.05 -9.88 1.41
C LEU A 32 12.64 -8.47 1.63
N MET A 33 12.89 -8.10 2.88
CA MET A 33 13.44 -6.80 3.28
C MET A 33 14.66 -6.97 4.19
N PRO A 34 15.87 -7.19 3.65
CA PRO A 34 17.05 -7.56 4.45
C PRO A 34 17.53 -6.54 5.48
N LEU A 35 16.97 -5.31 5.48
CA LEU A 35 17.30 -4.27 6.46
C LEU A 35 16.56 -4.41 7.78
N ILE A 36 15.55 -5.30 7.88
CA ILE A 36 14.83 -5.52 9.14
C ILE A 36 15.54 -6.60 10.00
N ASP A 37 15.53 -6.40 11.31
CA ASP A 37 15.95 -7.44 12.26
C ASP A 37 14.74 -8.32 12.62
N PRO A 38 14.69 -9.59 12.19
CA PRO A 38 13.54 -10.46 12.44
C PRO A 38 13.30 -10.74 13.94
N SER A 39 14.29 -10.53 14.82
CA SER A 39 14.12 -10.71 16.26
C SER A 39 13.17 -9.68 16.89
N GLN A 40 12.94 -8.56 16.21
CA GLN A 40 12.09 -7.45 16.69
C GLN A 40 10.63 -7.60 16.25
N PHE A 41 10.27 -8.63 15.48
CA PHE A 41 8.94 -8.81 14.90
C PHE A 41 8.33 -10.17 15.23
N VAL A 42 7.00 -10.21 15.37
CA VAL A 42 6.25 -11.46 15.59
C VAL A 42 5.82 -12.14 14.28
N GLY A 43 5.83 -11.39 13.17
CA GLY A 43 5.33 -11.78 11.85
C GLY A 43 5.00 -10.53 11.03
N ALA A 44 4.54 -10.71 9.79
CA ALA A 44 4.14 -9.64 8.89
C ALA A 44 2.94 -10.04 8.02
N VAL A 45 2.37 -9.06 7.31
CA VAL A 45 1.39 -9.29 6.24
C VAL A 45 2.06 -8.91 4.93
N ARG A 46 1.99 -9.81 3.95
CA ARG A 46 2.47 -9.60 2.59
C ARG A 46 1.28 -9.41 1.67
N ASN A 47 1.42 -8.49 0.73
CA ASN A 47 0.54 -8.31 -0.41
C ASN A 47 1.36 -8.14 -1.69
N LYS A 48 0.74 -8.47 -2.82
CA LYS A 48 1.35 -8.30 -4.14
C LYS A 48 1.07 -6.93 -4.76
N GLU A 49 -0.08 -6.34 -4.43
CA GLU A 49 -0.63 -5.19 -5.13
C GLU A 49 -0.13 -3.83 -4.61
N ASP A 50 0.40 -3.77 -3.38
CA ASP A 50 0.91 -2.51 -2.84
C ASP A 50 2.27 -2.14 -3.42
N GLY A 51 2.57 -0.85 -3.37
CA GLY A 51 3.84 -0.32 -3.84
C GLY A 51 4.02 1.13 -3.43
N HIS A 52 4.77 1.86 -4.26
CA HIS A 52 5.05 3.27 -4.05
C HIS A 52 4.53 4.09 -5.23
N LEU A 53 4.07 5.30 -4.93
CA LEU A 53 3.54 6.22 -5.91
C LEU A 53 4.16 7.60 -5.72
N ASP A 54 4.51 8.28 -6.81
CA ASP A 54 4.80 9.72 -6.78
C ASP A 54 3.48 10.50 -6.82
N PRO A 55 3.04 11.12 -5.71
CA PRO A 55 1.78 11.85 -5.66
C PRO A 55 1.79 13.09 -6.55
N SER A 56 2.95 13.73 -6.74
CA SER A 56 3.07 14.89 -7.63
C SER A 56 2.91 14.45 -9.09
N GLY A 57 3.67 13.44 -9.51
CA GLY A 57 3.58 12.88 -10.86
C GLY A 57 2.18 12.40 -11.22
N VAL A 58 1.52 11.68 -10.33
CA VAL A 58 0.14 11.22 -10.53
C VAL A 58 -0.86 12.37 -10.65
N THR A 59 -0.73 13.40 -9.82
CA THR A 59 -1.58 14.59 -9.92
C THR A 59 -1.45 15.25 -11.30
N HIS A 60 -0.21 15.43 -11.77
CA HIS A 60 0.03 16.02 -13.08
C HIS A 60 -0.44 15.12 -14.24
N ALA A 61 -0.32 13.79 -14.09
CA ALA A 61 -0.82 12.82 -15.06
C ALA A 61 -2.34 12.91 -15.21
N TYR A 62 -3.08 12.96 -14.09
CA TYR A 62 -4.53 13.15 -14.11
C TYR A 62 -4.93 14.51 -14.68
N ALA A 63 -4.26 15.60 -14.27
CA ALA A 63 -4.53 16.94 -14.83
C ALA A 63 -4.27 17.01 -16.35
N LYS A 64 -3.28 16.27 -16.86
CA LYS A 64 -3.03 16.13 -18.30
C LYS A 64 -4.16 15.33 -18.97
N ALA A 65 -4.58 14.21 -18.38
CA ALA A 65 -5.66 13.38 -18.92
C ALA A 65 -7.00 14.14 -18.96
N ALA A 66 -7.34 14.86 -17.89
CA ALA A 66 -8.55 15.68 -17.81
C ALA A 66 -8.59 16.75 -18.91
N ARG A 67 -7.48 17.47 -19.13
CA ARG A 67 -7.36 18.44 -20.24
C ARG A 67 -7.52 17.79 -21.61
N LYS A 68 -6.97 16.58 -21.82
CA LYS A 68 -7.16 15.82 -23.06
C LYS A 68 -8.65 15.47 -23.30
N LEU A 69 -9.42 15.31 -22.24
CA LEU A 69 -10.86 15.04 -22.27
C LEU A 69 -11.73 16.32 -22.27
N GLY A 70 -11.12 17.51 -22.41
CA GLY A 70 -11.83 18.79 -22.56
C GLY A 70 -12.03 19.58 -21.27
N ALA A 71 -11.46 19.14 -20.14
CA ALA A 71 -11.52 19.93 -18.92
C ALA A 71 -10.54 21.11 -18.93
N GLU A 72 -10.90 22.22 -18.29
CA GLU A 72 -10.00 23.32 -17.98
C GLU A 72 -9.41 23.14 -16.58
N VAL A 73 -8.14 23.51 -16.40
CA VAL A 73 -7.43 23.40 -15.12
C VAL A 73 -6.90 24.78 -14.74
N GLU A 74 -7.62 25.43 -13.84
CA GLU A 74 -7.24 26.73 -13.29
C GLU A 74 -6.25 26.57 -12.13
N ARG A 75 -5.15 27.31 -12.17
CA ARG A 75 -4.13 27.32 -11.11
C ARG A 75 -4.03 28.73 -10.55
N PHE A 76 -3.68 28.84 -9.27
CA PHE A 76 -3.57 30.12 -8.56
C PHE A 76 -4.91 30.87 -8.43
N THR A 77 -6.02 30.15 -8.51
CA THR A 77 -7.37 30.70 -8.33
C THR A 77 -7.81 30.45 -6.89
N LYS A 78 -8.00 31.53 -6.13
CA LYS A 78 -8.61 31.46 -4.80
C LYS A 78 -10.13 31.41 -4.96
N VAL A 79 -10.77 30.43 -4.31
CA VAL A 79 -12.23 30.28 -4.23
C VAL A 79 -12.82 31.04 -3.05
#